data_AF-A0A354GF83-F1
#
_entry.id   AF-A0A354GF83-F1
#
_cell.length_a   1.000
_cell.length_b   1.000
_cell.length_c   1.000
_cell.angle_alpha   90.00
_cell.angle_beta   90.00
_cell.angle_gamma   90.00
#
_symmetry.space_group_name_H-M   'P 1'
#
loop_
_entity.id
_entity.type
_entity.pdbx_description
1 polymer ?
#
loop_
_entity_poly.entity_id
_entity_poly.type
_entity_poly.pdbx_seq_one_letter_code
_entity_poly.pdbx_strand_id
1 'polypeptide(L)'
;MGRPPPSSTVWQSPLVSWSEVASTFGLSNDRYDEFCFLQYLDINDVFVQNYVKFNLGTENPLIVGRLKHFSEFYKDIGSPQSVLELVQHGLKIPFLNHLPKIFLPNNRSATRPEHTKWVINTIKEYEKMGFVSKVEYVPYCVLPLQVAVHPEKLSLIHDESSLNAYVEKSKFKLEGWGKMFEYSRICNYAIKFDLKKFYYHIPIHDDFKKYFGFSYPMDETEQSFFVWNVMPYGYTRAPLIVRDLIKPLITHWRKMKIFICVVFDDGMAVSKDEKFLEQCSLQIQCDLIRAGLFPGFQKCQWKPVKRLIWLGLEWDLENGSFSIRRRRIDELYENLKKLLDSWPVVTYRDVSRLVGRLNSMYPVLDGKEQLHSRFLQTLINNRHYNNYPWDDYIVLSFHGLFELAREELIFWNKNLERENIRMFEEKSATSLGWVDASATAIGGIILKMNRKFCERIFCIDDSMRHVERSNSARSLHVDFVYSAMKNLNLQKKYEKLDDYGFFHRMLFEH
;
A
#
# COMPACT_ATOMS: atom_id res chain seq x y z
N MET A 1 -3.79 36.00 -7.01
CA MET A 1 -4.21 37.11 -6.13
C MET A 1 -4.17 36.65 -4.69
N GLY A 2 -3.49 37.41 -3.83
CA GLY A 2 -3.16 37.03 -2.47
C GLY A 2 -4.33 37.12 -1.50
N ARG A 3 -4.43 36.11 -0.63
CA ARG A 3 -4.74 36.33 0.77
C ARG A 3 -3.50 35.88 1.55
N PRO A 4 -2.96 36.67 2.48
CA PRO A 4 -2.01 36.12 3.44
C PRO A 4 -2.69 34.98 4.20
N PRO A 5 -1.96 33.95 4.64
CA PRO A 5 -2.52 32.96 5.56
C PRO A 5 -3.11 33.70 6.77
N PRO A 6 -4.22 33.23 7.36
CA PRO A 6 -4.84 33.90 8.49
C PRO A 6 -3.79 34.11 9.58
N SER A 7 -3.58 35.37 9.96
CA SER A 7 -2.86 35.74 11.16
C SER A 7 -3.68 35.29 12.38
N SER A 8 -3.57 34.02 12.72
CA SER A 8 -4.00 33.44 13.98
C SER A 8 -3.23 32.13 14.19
N THR A 9 -2.08 32.22 14.86
CA THR A 9 -1.47 31.14 15.67
C THR A 9 -1.71 29.71 15.19
N VAL A 10 -1.06 29.30 14.10
CA VAL A 10 -0.87 27.86 13.78
C VAL A 10 0.30 27.28 14.59
N TRP A 11 1.21 28.14 15.02
CA TRP A 11 2.49 27.79 15.61
C TRP A 11 2.48 28.13 17.09
N GLN A 12 2.62 27.11 17.94
CA GLN A 12 2.87 27.34 19.36
C GLN A 12 4.24 28.00 19.53
N SER A 13 4.36 28.91 20.49
CA SER A 13 5.68 29.42 20.88
C SER A 13 6.55 28.25 21.38
N PRO A 14 7.88 28.29 21.12
CA PRO A 14 8.80 27.34 21.72
C PRO A 14 8.61 27.29 23.25
N LEU A 15 8.59 26.08 23.80
CA LEU A 15 8.58 25.85 25.24
C LEU A 15 9.97 26.13 25.83
N VAL A 16 11.02 25.84 25.06
CA VAL A 16 12.43 25.98 25.46
C VAL A 16 13.29 26.52 24.32
N SER A 17 14.45 27.07 24.65
CA SER A 17 15.42 27.56 23.66
C SER A 17 16.20 26.40 23.01
N TRP A 18 16.76 26.62 21.82
CA TRP A 18 17.65 25.63 21.19
C TRP A 18 18.88 25.36 22.06
N SER A 19 19.44 26.39 22.68
CA SER A 19 20.58 26.25 23.58
C SER A 19 20.28 25.30 24.75
N GLU A 20 19.05 25.34 25.27
CA GLU A 20 18.60 24.43 26.32
C GLU A 20 18.44 23.00 25.80
N VAL A 21 17.80 22.79 24.64
CA VAL A 21 17.71 21.48 23.98
C VAL A 21 19.11 20.90 23.75
N ALA A 22 20.01 21.70 23.17
CA ALA A 22 21.36 21.29 22.85
C ALA A 22 22.15 20.93 24.11
N SER A 23 22.02 21.72 25.17
CA SER A 23 22.66 21.43 26.46
C SER A 23 22.13 20.14 27.09
N THR A 24 20.81 19.93 27.11
CA THR A 24 20.18 18.75 27.72
C THR A 24 20.60 17.45 27.05
N PHE A 25 20.75 17.46 25.72
CA PHE A 25 21.05 16.26 24.94
C PHE A 25 22.50 16.16 24.46
N GLY A 26 23.37 17.11 24.83
CA GLY A 26 24.76 17.17 24.36
C GLY A 26 24.88 17.32 22.84
N LEU A 27 23.96 18.06 22.21
CA LEU A 27 23.93 18.25 20.76
C LEU A 27 24.79 19.44 20.35
N SER A 28 25.52 19.27 19.26
CA SER A 28 26.21 20.35 18.56
C SER A 28 25.28 21.09 17.60
N ASN A 29 25.63 22.33 17.23
CA ASN A 29 24.76 23.19 16.40
C ASN A 29 24.50 22.66 14.99
N ASP A 30 25.36 21.80 14.45
CA ASP A 30 25.15 21.12 13.16
C ASP A 30 23.97 20.13 13.19
N ARG A 31 23.52 19.73 14.38
CA ARG A 31 22.33 18.88 14.57
C ARG A 31 21.03 19.66 14.71
N TYR A 32 21.07 21.00 14.54
CA TYR A 32 19.90 21.87 14.68
C TYR A 32 18.73 21.39 13.80
N ASP A 33 18.99 21.17 12.52
CA ASP A 33 17.94 20.79 11.56
C ASP A 33 17.28 19.44 11.88
N GLU A 34 17.94 18.60 12.69
CA GLU A 34 17.43 17.29 13.06
C GLU A 34 16.51 17.34 14.29
N PHE A 35 16.78 18.27 15.22
CA PHE A 35 16.19 18.26 16.56
C PHE A 35 15.57 19.59 16.98
N CYS A 36 15.58 20.63 16.14
CA CYS A 36 15.00 21.93 16.48
C CYS A 36 13.50 21.86 16.81
N PHE A 37 12.77 20.88 16.27
CA PHE A 37 11.36 20.67 16.61
C PHE A 37 11.15 20.31 18.10
N LEU A 38 12.18 19.80 18.80
CA LEU A 38 12.12 19.52 20.23
C LEU A 38 11.89 20.78 21.08
N GLN A 39 12.20 21.96 20.55
CA GLN A 39 11.93 23.23 21.22
C GLN A 39 10.44 23.43 21.54
N TYR A 40 9.56 22.70 20.86
CA TYR A 40 8.11 22.74 21.04
C TYR A 40 7.58 21.55 21.85
N LEU A 41 8.45 20.70 22.41
CA LEU A 41 8.07 19.53 23.19
C LEU A 41 8.58 19.66 24.63
N ASP A 42 7.95 18.93 25.55
CA ASP A 42 8.52 18.76 26.88
C ASP A 42 9.76 17.86 26.78
N ILE A 43 10.94 18.47 26.84
CA ILE A 43 12.22 17.76 26.74
C ILE A 43 12.55 16.93 27.98
N ASN A 44 11.79 17.09 29.07
CA ASN A 44 11.91 16.27 30.28
C ASN A 44 11.03 15.02 30.24
N ASP A 45 10.11 14.93 29.27
CA ASP A 45 9.27 13.76 29.08
C ASP A 45 10.11 12.52 28.73
N VAL A 46 9.87 11.41 29.43
CA VAL A 46 10.63 10.16 29.28
C VAL A 46 10.62 9.63 27.85
N PHE A 47 9.50 9.73 27.15
CA PHE A 47 9.36 9.24 25.79
C PHE A 47 9.98 10.18 24.76
N VAL A 48 10.03 11.49 25.03
CA VAL A 48 10.76 12.48 24.24
C VAL A 48 12.27 12.26 24.41
N GLN A 49 12.76 12.14 25.65
CA GLN A 49 14.17 11.85 25.91
C GLN A 49 14.63 10.55 25.24
N ASN A 50 13.85 9.48 25.39
CA ASN A 50 14.17 8.21 24.76
C ASN A 50 14.17 8.32 23.21
N TYR A 51 13.28 9.11 22.61
CA TYR A 51 13.31 9.35 21.16
C TYR A 51 14.65 9.96 20.72
N VAL A 52 15.14 10.97 21.44
CA VAL A 52 16.42 11.63 21.13
C VAL A 52 17.58 10.64 21.31
N LYS A 53 17.66 9.99 22.47
CA LYS A 53 18.72 9.02 22.78
C LYS A 53 18.76 7.85 21.80
N PHE A 54 17.60 7.35 21.38
CA PHE A 54 17.51 6.33 20.33
C PHE A 54 18.13 6.82 19.02
N ASN A 55 17.79 8.03 18.57
CA ASN A 55 18.33 8.58 17.32
C ASN A 55 19.82 8.97 17.42
N LEU A 56 20.33 9.17 18.64
CA LEU A 56 21.77 9.29 18.91
C LEU A 56 22.48 7.94 19.05
N GLY A 57 21.76 6.81 19.02
CA GLY A 57 22.31 5.47 19.12
C GLY A 57 22.71 5.05 20.54
N THR A 58 22.25 5.76 21.58
CA THR A 58 22.63 5.50 22.98
C THR A 58 21.65 4.58 23.71
N GLU A 59 20.39 4.51 23.27
CA GLU A 59 19.35 3.67 23.89
C GLU A 59 18.51 2.90 22.86
N ASN A 60 17.81 1.86 23.33
CA ASN A 60 16.79 1.17 22.54
C ASN A 60 15.49 2.00 22.50
N PRO A 61 14.67 1.85 21.44
CA PRO A 61 13.43 2.63 21.34
C PRO A 61 12.39 2.10 22.33
N LEU A 62 11.89 2.99 23.18
CA LEU A 62 10.80 2.74 24.11
C LEU A 62 9.47 3.06 23.42
N ILE A 63 8.82 2.01 22.91
CA ILE A 63 7.60 2.09 22.09
C ILE A 63 6.34 1.75 22.89
N VAL A 64 6.40 0.73 23.74
CA VAL A 64 5.23 0.25 24.50
C VAL A 64 4.75 1.35 25.45
N GLY A 65 3.44 1.59 25.45
CA GLY A 65 2.81 2.59 26.33
C GLY A 65 2.80 4.02 25.81
N ARG A 66 3.54 4.34 24.72
CA ARG A 66 3.58 5.70 24.14
C ARG A 66 2.20 6.24 23.80
N LEU A 67 1.38 5.48 23.06
CA LEU A 67 0.04 5.93 22.66
C LEU A 67 -0.80 6.31 23.88
N LYS A 68 -0.82 5.46 24.91
CA LYS A 68 -1.58 5.70 26.13
C LYS A 68 -1.12 6.95 26.88
N HIS A 69 0.21 7.11 27.01
CA HIS A 69 0.82 8.28 27.64
C HIS A 69 0.40 9.59 26.97
N PHE A 70 0.35 9.58 25.65
CA PHE A 70 -0.01 10.72 24.81
C PHE A 70 -1.50 10.76 24.41
N SER A 71 -2.37 10.11 25.18
CA SER A 71 -3.79 9.99 24.83
C SER A 71 -4.54 11.32 24.83
N GLU A 72 -4.15 12.29 25.65
CA GLU A 72 -4.81 13.60 25.71
C GLU A 72 -4.70 14.36 24.38
N PHE A 73 -3.59 14.21 23.65
CA PHE A 73 -3.45 14.84 22.33
C PHE A 73 -4.53 14.38 21.34
N TYR A 74 -4.92 13.10 21.37
CA TYR A 74 -6.00 12.60 20.52
C TYR A 74 -7.35 13.23 20.89
N LYS A 75 -7.56 13.54 22.17
CA LYS A 75 -8.75 14.25 22.64
C LYS A 75 -8.74 15.70 22.18
N ASP A 76 -7.61 16.38 22.28
CA ASP A 76 -7.43 17.78 21.85
C ASP A 76 -7.70 17.98 20.35
N ILE A 77 -7.26 17.05 19.49
CA ILE A 77 -7.52 17.12 18.05
C ILE A 77 -8.95 16.69 17.66
N GLY A 78 -9.78 16.31 18.64
CA GLY A 78 -11.17 15.91 18.44
C GLY A 78 -11.32 14.52 17.82
N SER A 79 -10.54 13.54 18.28
CA SER A 79 -10.62 12.17 17.76
C SER A 79 -11.95 11.49 18.13
N PRO A 80 -12.46 10.57 17.28
CA PRO A 80 -13.63 9.77 17.60
C PRO A 80 -13.45 8.93 18.87
N GLN A 81 -14.54 8.67 19.58
CA GLN A 81 -14.54 7.88 20.82
C GLN A 81 -13.87 6.51 20.66
N SER A 82 -14.09 5.84 19.53
CA SER A 82 -13.45 4.54 19.23
C SER A 82 -11.92 4.61 19.18
N VAL A 83 -11.35 5.75 18.76
CA VAL A 83 -9.89 5.96 18.74
C VAL A 83 -9.38 6.27 20.15
N LEU A 84 -10.12 7.09 20.91
CA LEU A 84 -9.76 7.37 22.31
C LEU A 84 -9.73 6.09 23.14
N GLU A 85 -10.72 5.21 22.99
CA GLU A 85 -10.77 3.91 23.65
C GLU A 85 -9.59 3.01 23.27
N LEU A 86 -9.25 2.95 21.97
CA LEU A 86 -8.09 2.20 21.49
C LEU A 86 -6.78 2.72 22.10
N VAL A 87 -6.60 4.04 22.14
CA VAL A 87 -5.37 4.67 22.64
C VAL A 87 -5.25 4.52 24.17
N GLN A 88 -6.35 4.64 24.91
CA GLN A 88 -6.34 4.58 26.39
C GLN A 88 -6.34 3.16 26.96
N HIS A 89 -7.10 2.25 26.34
CA HIS A 89 -7.35 0.91 26.87
C HIS A 89 -6.78 -0.21 26.00
N GLY A 90 -6.36 0.10 24.77
CA GLY A 90 -5.81 -0.89 23.84
C GLY A 90 -6.86 -1.64 23.03
N LEU A 91 -6.35 -2.48 22.14
CA LEU A 91 -7.12 -3.25 21.18
C LEU A 91 -7.99 -4.30 21.89
N LYS A 92 -9.29 -4.21 21.64
CA LYS A 92 -10.29 -5.25 21.95
C LYS A 92 -10.69 -5.98 20.67
N ILE A 93 -10.93 -7.29 20.75
CA ILE A 93 -11.29 -8.11 19.59
C ILE A 93 -12.82 -8.19 19.46
N PRO A 94 -13.42 -7.73 18.34
CA PRO A 94 -14.84 -7.91 18.08
C PRO A 94 -15.07 -9.32 17.52
N PHE A 95 -15.25 -10.29 18.43
CA PHE A 95 -15.58 -11.66 18.07
C PHE A 95 -17.00 -11.75 17.49
N LEU A 96 -17.16 -12.45 16.36
CA LEU A 96 -18.45 -12.71 15.72
C LEU A 96 -19.27 -13.76 16.48
N ASN A 97 -18.58 -14.69 17.12
CA ASN A 97 -19.11 -15.88 17.76
C ASN A 97 -18.10 -16.39 18.80
N HIS A 98 -18.51 -17.38 19.59
CA HIS A 98 -17.64 -17.97 20.61
C HIS A 98 -16.39 -18.60 19.96
N LEU A 99 -15.22 -18.08 20.31
CA LEU A 99 -13.92 -18.61 19.89
C LEU A 99 -13.56 -19.84 20.73
N PRO A 100 -13.34 -21.03 20.15
CA PRO A 100 -12.81 -22.18 20.89
C PRO A 100 -11.35 -21.95 21.30
N LYS A 101 -10.85 -22.72 22.28
CA LYS A 101 -9.40 -22.76 22.56
C LYS A 101 -8.64 -23.24 21.34
N ILE A 102 -7.54 -22.58 21.00
CA ILE A 102 -6.71 -22.92 19.84
C ILE A 102 -5.33 -23.29 20.35
N PHE A 103 -4.80 -24.42 19.89
CA PHE A 103 -3.42 -24.83 20.15
C PHE A 103 -2.82 -25.41 18.87
N LEU A 104 -1.94 -24.64 18.23
CA LEU A 104 -1.35 -25.01 16.95
C LEU A 104 0.18 -24.99 17.03
N PRO A 105 0.87 -25.94 16.38
CA PRO A 105 2.31 -25.96 16.31
C PRO A 105 2.83 -24.85 15.38
N ASN A 106 4.09 -24.43 15.59
CA ASN A 106 4.74 -23.46 14.72
C ASN A 106 4.84 -23.94 13.27
N ASN A 107 4.75 -23.01 12.32
CA ASN A 107 4.92 -23.32 10.91
C ASN A 107 6.37 -23.77 10.65
N ARG A 108 6.54 -24.71 9.71
CA ARG A 108 7.86 -25.31 9.39
C ARG A 108 8.95 -24.26 9.21
N SER A 109 8.63 -23.13 8.57
CA SER A 109 9.57 -22.02 8.37
C SER A 109 10.20 -21.50 9.67
N ALA A 110 9.47 -21.48 10.78
CA ALA A 110 9.97 -20.97 12.05
C ALA A 110 10.78 -22.02 12.83
N THR A 111 10.58 -23.30 12.54
CA THR A 111 11.28 -24.42 13.22
C THR A 111 12.43 -24.98 12.40
N ARG A 112 12.74 -24.43 11.23
CA ARG A 112 13.89 -24.84 10.43
C ARG A 112 15.20 -24.55 11.16
N PRO A 113 16.19 -25.45 11.16
CA PRO A 113 17.48 -25.23 11.82
C PRO A 113 18.16 -23.91 11.43
N GLU A 114 18.04 -23.50 10.17
CA GLU A 114 18.59 -22.25 9.64
C GLU A 114 17.98 -20.98 10.26
N HIS A 115 16.75 -21.05 10.76
CA HIS A 115 16.04 -19.92 11.35
C HIS A 115 15.96 -19.99 12.88
N THR A 116 16.11 -21.16 13.50
CA THR A 116 15.88 -21.37 14.94
C THR A 116 16.62 -20.36 15.82
N LYS A 117 17.94 -20.17 15.59
CA LYS A 117 18.75 -19.22 16.36
C LYS A 117 18.26 -17.78 16.19
N TRP A 118 17.84 -17.41 14.98
CA TRP A 118 17.31 -16.09 14.69
C TRP A 118 15.95 -15.86 15.38
N VAL A 119 15.06 -16.86 15.36
CA VAL A 119 13.74 -16.78 16.03
C VAL A 119 13.91 -16.61 17.54
N ILE A 120 14.76 -17.41 18.19
CA ILE A 120 15.03 -17.31 19.64
C ILE A 120 15.55 -15.91 19.99
N ASN A 121 16.52 -15.40 19.23
CA ASN A 121 17.06 -14.06 19.46
C ASN A 121 16.00 -12.96 19.25
N THR A 122 15.14 -13.12 18.26
CA THR A 122 14.03 -12.19 17.99
C THR A 122 13.01 -12.18 19.13
N ILE A 123 12.64 -13.35 19.66
CA ILE A 123 11.74 -13.44 20.82
C ILE A 123 12.37 -12.77 22.04
N LYS A 124 13.66 -13.01 22.31
CA LYS A 124 14.40 -12.33 23.39
C LYS A 124 14.44 -10.81 23.22
N GLU A 125 14.63 -10.33 21.99
CA GLU A 125 14.55 -8.89 21.68
C GLU A 125 13.14 -8.35 21.95
N TYR A 126 12.11 -9.06 21.50
CA TYR A 126 10.72 -8.63 21.68
C TYR A 126 10.32 -8.61 23.14
N GLU A 127 10.77 -9.57 23.94
CA GLU A 127 10.57 -9.60 25.38
C GLU A 127 11.29 -8.42 26.06
N LYS A 128 12.58 -8.19 25.71
CA LYS A 128 13.35 -7.04 26.22
C LYS A 128 12.69 -5.70 25.87
N MET A 129 12.04 -5.59 24.71
CA MET A 129 11.30 -4.40 24.29
C MET A 129 9.88 -4.32 24.86
N GLY A 130 9.43 -5.35 25.58
CA GLY A 130 8.08 -5.43 26.16
C GLY A 130 6.98 -5.73 25.15
N PHE A 131 7.29 -6.09 23.91
CA PHE A 131 6.29 -6.45 22.89
C PHE A 131 5.59 -7.77 23.22
N VAL A 132 6.31 -8.69 23.86
CA VAL A 132 5.79 -9.97 24.33
C VAL A 132 6.19 -10.18 25.78
N SER A 133 5.46 -11.04 26.48
CA SER A 133 5.81 -11.48 27.83
C SER A 133 5.76 -13.00 27.91
N LYS A 134 6.80 -13.61 28.49
CA LYS A 134 6.77 -15.03 28.87
C LYS A 134 5.71 -15.24 29.96
N VAL A 135 4.97 -16.33 29.88
CA VAL A 135 3.91 -16.67 30.84
C VAL A 135 4.05 -18.12 31.31
N GLU A 136 3.64 -18.37 32.56
CA GLU A 136 3.69 -19.71 33.18
C GLU A 136 2.43 -20.55 32.90
N TYR A 137 1.42 -19.96 32.26
CA TYR A 137 0.18 -20.63 31.87
C TYR A 137 0.11 -20.81 30.36
N VAL A 138 -0.66 -21.80 29.91
CA VAL A 138 -0.97 -21.96 28.48
C VAL A 138 -2.02 -20.90 28.07
N PRO A 139 -1.70 -19.99 27.14
CA PRO A 139 -2.67 -18.99 26.65
C PRO A 139 -3.93 -19.62 26.06
N TYR A 140 -5.02 -18.86 26.01
CA TYR A 140 -6.30 -19.35 25.46
C TYR A 140 -6.18 -19.73 23.98
N CYS A 141 -5.41 -18.94 23.23
CA CYS A 141 -4.96 -19.29 21.89
C CYS A 141 -3.44 -19.33 21.85
N VAL A 142 -2.90 -20.46 21.41
CA VAL A 142 -1.49 -20.64 21.04
C VAL A 142 -1.46 -20.78 19.51
N LEU A 143 -1.01 -19.71 18.85
CA LEU A 143 -0.99 -19.56 17.41
C LEU A 143 0.43 -19.78 16.86
N PRO A 144 0.57 -20.26 15.62
CA PRO A 144 1.87 -20.57 15.04
C PRO A 144 2.72 -19.32 14.81
N LEU A 145 4.03 -19.44 15.00
CA LEU A 145 5.00 -18.52 14.42
C LEU A 145 5.38 -18.97 13.01
N GLN A 146 5.66 -17.99 12.15
CA GLN A 146 6.16 -18.17 10.78
C GLN A 146 7.35 -17.23 10.54
N VAL A 147 8.30 -17.65 9.71
CA VAL A 147 9.41 -16.79 9.26
C VAL A 147 9.20 -16.50 7.78
N ALA A 148 9.08 -15.21 7.44
CA ALA A 148 9.12 -14.72 6.08
C ALA A 148 10.55 -14.29 5.73
N VAL A 149 11.02 -14.75 4.57
CA VAL A 149 12.35 -14.41 4.05
C VAL A 149 12.19 -13.31 3.01
N HIS A 150 12.80 -12.15 3.27
CA HIS A 150 12.94 -11.05 2.31
C HIS A 150 14.42 -10.96 1.85
N PRO A 151 14.72 -10.30 0.72
CA PRO A 151 16.08 -10.23 0.19
C PRO A 151 17.13 -9.73 1.19
N GLU A 152 16.76 -8.82 2.08
CA GLU A 152 17.69 -8.16 3.01
C GLU A 152 17.38 -8.45 4.49
N LYS A 153 16.29 -9.18 4.79
CA LYS A 153 15.88 -9.42 6.17
C LYS A 153 14.97 -10.63 6.35
N LEU A 154 14.96 -11.18 7.56
CA LEU A 154 13.92 -12.08 8.03
C LEU A 154 12.85 -11.30 8.78
N SER A 155 11.63 -11.82 8.79
CA SER A 155 10.52 -11.24 9.56
C SER A 155 9.72 -12.34 10.25
N LEU A 156 9.49 -12.15 11.54
CA LEU A 156 8.71 -13.06 12.37
C LEU A 156 7.25 -12.66 12.27
N ILE A 157 6.41 -13.61 11.86
CA ILE A 157 4.98 -13.42 11.67
C ILE A 157 4.26 -14.30 12.69
N HIS A 158 3.22 -13.74 13.30
CA HIS A 158 2.30 -14.46 14.14
C HIS A 158 1.11 -14.88 13.29
N ASP A 159 0.99 -16.17 12.99
CA ASP A 159 -0.01 -16.70 12.07
C ASP A 159 -1.38 -16.75 12.75
N GLU A 160 -2.12 -15.66 12.58
CA GLU A 160 -3.44 -15.50 13.16
C GLU A 160 -4.57 -16.00 12.27
N SER A 161 -4.27 -16.78 11.22
CA SER A 161 -5.28 -17.24 10.26
C SER A 161 -6.48 -17.92 10.95
N SER A 162 -6.22 -18.75 11.97
CA SER A 162 -7.25 -19.43 12.77
C SER A 162 -8.06 -18.47 13.64
N LEU A 163 -7.41 -17.47 14.25
CA LEU A 163 -8.10 -16.42 15.03
C LEU A 163 -8.94 -15.53 14.13
N ASN A 164 -8.39 -15.11 12.99
CA ASN A 164 -9.00 -14.24 11.99
C ASN A 164 -10.29 -14.81 11.37
N ALA A 165 -10.56 -16.11 11.52
CA ALA A 165 -11.82 -16.73 11.10
C ALA A 165 -13.02 -16.32 11.98
N TYR A 166 -12.78 -15.88 13.22
CA TYR A 166 -13.80 -15.52 14.21
C TYR A 166 -13.94 -14.01 14.41
N VAL A 167 -13.18 -13.22 13.65
CA VAL A 167 -13.10 -11.76 13.80
C VAL A 167 -13.90 -11.11 12.69
N GLU A 168 -14.70 -10.09 13.05
CA GLU A 168 -15.48 -9.34 12.07
C GLU A 168 -14.57 -8.64 11.04
N LYS A 169 -14.84 -8.89 9.75
CA LYS A 169 -14.14 -8.30 8.61
C LYS A 169 -14.93 -7.13 8.04
N SER A 170 -14.34 -5.95 8.01
CA SER A 170 -14.93 -4.75 7.43
C SER A 170 -14.18 -4.30 6.17
N LYS A 171 -14.92 -3.97 5.11
CA LYS A 171 -14.33 -3.32 3.92
C LYS A 171 -14.07 -1.85 4.21
N PHE A 172 -12.96 -1.34 3.70
CA PHE A 172 -12.64 0.07 3.79
C PHE A 172 -11.78 0.55 2.63
N LYS A 173 -11.65 1.87 2.52
CA LYS A 173 -10.79 2.53 1.54
C LYS A 173 -9.68 3.26 2.27
N LEU A 174 -8.47 3.13 1.75
CA LEU A 174 -7.34 3.97 2.12
C LEU A 174 -7.22 5.08 1.09
N GLU A 175 -6.93 6.27 1.56
CA GLU A 175 -6.31 7.27 0.69
C GLU A 175 -4.92 6.77 0.31
N GLY A 176 -4.40 7.20 -0.84
CA GLY A 176 -3.09 6.73 -1.31
C GLY A 176 -2.56 7.62 -2.41
N TRP A 177 -1.81 7.04 -3.35
CA TRP A 177 -1.18 7.76 -4.45
C TRP A 177 -2.14 8.65 -5.23
N GLY A 178 -3.41 8.26 -5.42
CA GLY A 178 -4.39 9.07 -6.15
C GLY A 178 -4.69 10.41 -5.46
N LYS A 179 -4.75 10.43 -4.13
CA LYS A 179 -4.96 11.67 -3.37
C LYS A 179 -3.72 12.55 -3.41
N MET A 180 -2.55 11.95 -3.28
CA MET A 180 -1.29 12.67 -3.39
C MET A 180 -1.09 13.23 -4.80
N PHE A 181 -1.51 12.48 -5.83
CA PHE A 181 -1.49 12.94 -7.21
C PHE A 181 -2.30 14.22 -7.38
N GLU A 182 -3.52 14.28 -6.84
CA GLU A 182 -4.35 15.51 -6.85
C GLU A 182 -3.64 16.71 -6.20
N TYR A 183 -3.00 16.51 -5.05
CA TYR A 183 -2.30 17.59 -4.35
C TYR A 183 -1.04 18.04 -5.06
N SER A 184 -0.29 17.11 -5.64
CA SER A 184 0.98 17.39 -6.34
C SER A 184 0.80 18.21 -7.62
N ARG A 185 -0.41 18.28 -8.21
CA ARG A 185 -0.68 19.06 -9.44
C ARG A 185 -0.35 20.54 -9.35
N ILE A 186 -0.35 21.09 -8.14
CA ILE A 186 -0.13 22.53 -7.88
C ILE A 186 1.01 22.78 -6.90
N CYS A 187 1.82 21.75 -6.60
CA CYS A 187 2.86 21.79 -5.58
C CYS A 187 4.22 21.44 -6.18
N ASN A 188 5.28 22.07 -5.67
CA ASN A 188 6.65 21.93 -6.19
C ASN A 188 7.58 21.28 -5.16
N TYR A 189 7.14 21.16 -3.92
CA TYR A 189 7.93 20.67 -2.79
C TYR A 189 7.19 19.58 -2.04
N ALA A 190 7.93 18.61 -1.53
CA ALA A 190 7.44 17.56 -0.68
C ALA A 190 8.38 17.28 0.49
N ILE A 191 7.79 16.77 1.57
CA ILE A 191 8.48 16.06 2.64
C ILE A 191 7.87 14.67 2.76
N LYS A 192 8.60 13.75 3.38
CA LYS A 192 8.07 12.42 3.71
C LYS A 192 8.51 11.94 5.08
N PHE A 193 7.74 11.04 5.65
CA PHE A 193 8.07 10.39 6.92
C PHE A 193 7.63 8.93 6.96
N ASP A 194 8.35 8.14 7.75
CA ASP A 194 8.12 6.70 7.98
C ASP A 194 8.00 6.47 9.48
N LEU A 195 6.93 5.82 9.93
CA LEU A 195 6.69 5.52 11.33
C LEU A 195 7.31 4.16 11.69
N LYS A 196 8.31 4.18 12.56
CA LYS A 196 9.05 2.98 12.95
C LYS A 196 8.18 2.04 13.77
N LYS A 197 8.15 0.75 13.46
CA LYS A 197 7.46 -0.29 14.25
C LYS A 197 6.00 0.11 14.57
N PHE A 198 5.29 0.70 13.60
CA PHE A 198 3.98 1.33 13.81
C PHE A 198 2.97 0.43 14.55
N TYR A 199 2.80 -0.82 14.11
CA TYR A 199 1.84 -1.75 14.73
C TYR A 199 2.13 -2.01 16.21
N TYR A 200 3.40 -1.98 16.63
CA TYR A 200 3.82 -2.19 18.01
C TYR A 200 3.54 -1.00 18.94
N HIS A 201 3.10 0.14 18.39
CA HIS A 201 2.61 1.24 19.20
C HIS A 201 1.23 0.94 19.79
N ILE A 202 0.45 0.07 19.13
CA ILE A 202 -0.93 -0.22 19.49
C ILE A 202 -0.96 -1.32 20.57
N PRO A 203 -1.32 -1.01 21.83
CA PRO A 203 -1.36 -2.01 22.88
C PRO A 203 -2.55 -2.95 22.68
N ILE A 204 -2.41 -4.20 23.11
CA ILE A 204 -3.54 -5.13 23.25
C ILE A 204 -4.13 -4.94 24.65
N HIS A 205 -5.46 -4.85 24.72
CA HIS A 205 -6.16 -4.78 26.00
C HIS A 205 -5.85 -6.02 26.84
N ASP A 206 -5.63 -5.86 28.15
CA ASP A 206 -5.14 -6.94 29.03
C ASP A 206 -5.98 -8.22 28.95
N ASP A 207 -7.32 -8.09 28.99
CA ASP A 207 -8.25 -9.23 28.85
C ASP A 207 -8.14 -10.00 27.53
N PHE A 208 -7.56 -9.39 26.49
CA PHE A 208 -7.46 -9.95 25.14
C PHE A 208 -6.08 -10.49 24.80
N LYS A 209 -5.04 -10.22 25.60
CA LYS A 209 -3.66 -10.75 25.38
C LYS A 209 -3.62 -12.27 25.27
N LYS A 210 -4.48 -12.96 26.04
CA LYS A 210 -4.63 -14.42 26.03
C LYS A 210 -5.01 -15.03 24.67
N TYR A 211 -5.57 -14.24 23.75
CA TYR A 211 -5.93 -14.66 22.39
C TYR A 211 -4.79 -14.49 21.39
N PHE A 212 -3.73 -13.74 21.77
CA PHE A 212 -2.52 -13.55 20.98
C PHE A 212 -1.34 -14.26 21.65
N GLY A 213 -1.53 -15.52 22.02
CA GLY A 213 -0.47 -16.36 22.57
C GLY A 213 0.27 -17.13 21.49
N PHE A 214 1.54 -17.44 21.73
CA PHE A 214 2.32 -18.38 20.95
C PHE A 214 3.23 -19.20 21.86
N SER A 215 3.88 -20.21 21.30
CA SER A 215 4.84 -21.03 22.05
C SER A 215 6.07 -21.29 21.21
N TYR A 216 7.23 -21.38 21.86
CA TYR A 216 8.49 -21.69 21.21
C TYR A 216 9.46 -22.38 22.18
N PRO A 217 10.20 -23.42 21.77
CA PRO A 217 11.22 -24.04 22.61
C PRO A 217 12.42 -23.09 22.73
N MET A 218 12.50 -22.39 23.85
CA MET A 218 13.57 -21.43 24.11
C MET A 218 14.83 -22.09 24.67
N ASP A 219 14.65 -23.24 25.31
CA ASP A 219 15.68 -24.07 25.93
C ASP A 219 15.47 -25.54 25.49
N GLU A 220 16.48 -26.40 25.65
CA GLU A 220 16.50 -27.76 25.07
C GLU A 220 15.41 -28.71 25.60
N THR A 221 14.78 -28.39 26.75
CA THR A 221 13.94 -29.33 27.49
C THR A 221 12.47 -28.95 27.58
N GLU A 222 12.08 -27.69 27.41
CA GLU A 222 10.69 -27.25 27.64
C GLU A 222 10.15 -26.20 26.66
N GLN A 223 8.87 -26.36 26.33
CA GLN A 223 8.11 -25.42 25.53
C GLN A 223 7.75 -24.19 26.38
N SER A 224 8.24 -23.01 25.97
CA SER A 224 7.90 -21.75 26.63
C SER A 224 6.68 -21.10 25.97
N PHE A 225 5.80 -20.51 26.79
CA PHE A 225 4.62 -19.79 26.34
C PHE A 225 4.79 -18.29 26.46
N PHE A 226 4.24 -17.56 25.49
CA PHE A 226 4.32 -16.11 25.41
C PHE A 226 2.95 -15.53 25.02
N VAL A 227 2.71 -14.29 25.42
CA VAL A 227 1.59 -13.47 24.93
C VAL A 227 2.10 -12.15 24.36
N TRP A 228 1.45 -11.67 23.30
CA TRP A 228 1.71 -10.34 22.77
C TRP A 228 1.07 -9.26 23.64
N ASN A 229 1.84 -8.20 23.95
CA ASN A 229 1.38 -7.01 24.66
C ASN A 229 0.91 -5.91 23.70
N VAL A 230 1.40 -5.94 22.47
CA VAL A 230 1.13 -4.98 21.41
C VAL A 230 0.69 -5.72 20.16
N MET A 231 -0.02 -5.05 19.26
CA MET A 231 -0.61 -5.70 18.09
C MET A 231 0.48 -6.30 17.18
N PRO A 232 0.52 -7.64 17.02
CA PRO A 232 1.48 -8.30 16.14
C PRO A 232 1.14 -8.15 14.66
N TYR A 233 2.09 -8.55 13.81
CA TYR A 233 1.83 -8.76 12.39
C TYR A 233 1.06 -10.06 12.18
N GLY A 234 -0.12 -9.97 11.57
CA GLY A 234 -0.99 -11.12 11.28
C GLY A 234 -2.49 -10.81 11.43
N TYR A 235 -2.81 -9.76 12.19
CA TYR A 235 -4.20 -9.46 12.54
C TYR A 235 -5.00 -8.86 11.38
N THR A 236 -6.11 -9.51 11.04
CA THR A 236 -6.96 -9.12 9.90
C THR A 236 -7.48 -7.68 9.97
N ARG A 237 -7.75 -7.16 11.17
CA ARG A 237 -8.25 -5.78 11.35
C ARG A 237 -7.13 -4.75 11.54
N ALA A 238 -5.86 -5.16 11.60
CA ALA A 238 -4.76 -4.21 11.79
C ALA A 238 -4.80 -3.04 10.77
N PRO A 239 -5.02 -3.27 9.46
CA PRO A 239 -5.14 -2.18 8.49
C PRO A 239 -6.27 -1.17 8.76
N LEU A 240 -7.42 -1.65 9.26
CA LEU A 240 -8.56 -0.82 9.65
C LEU A 240 -8.21 0.04 10.87
N ILE A 241 -7.60 -0.58 11.88
CA ILE A 241 -7.18 0.07 13.13
C ILE A 241 -6.15 1.16 12.85
N VAL A 242 -5.15 0.87 12.03
CA VAL A 242 -4.12 1.84 11.63
C VAL A 242 -4.77 3.06 10.97
N ARG A 243 -5.68 2.84 10.03
CA ARG A 243 -6.38 3.93 9.36
C ARG A 243 -7.22 4.75 10.33
N ASP A 244 -7.94 4.11 11.25
CA ASP A 244 -8.77 4.84 12.22
C ASP A 244 -7.91 5.64 13.21
N LEU A 245 -6.73 5.14 13.59
CA LEU A 245 -5.77 5.85 14.43
C LEU A 245 -5.14 7.07 13.73
N ILE A 246 -4.78 6.93 12.45
CA ILE A 246 -4.11 7.98 11.67
C ILE A 246 -5.08 9.06 11.15
N LYS A 247 -6.33 8.70 10.87
CA LYS A 247 -7.33 9.60 10.26
C LYS A 247 -7.56 10.92 11.04
N PRO A 248 -7.63 10.93 12.40
CA PRO A 248 -7.68 12.17 13.17
C PRO A 248 -6.48 13.09 12.93
N LEU A 249 -5.27 12.54 12.85
CA LEU A 249 -4.05 13.30 12.56
C LEU A 249 -4.09 13.94 11.17
N ILE A 250 -4.46 13.16 10.14
CA ILE A 250 -4.68 13.68 8.78
C ILE A 250 -5.71 14.82 8.79
N THR A 251 -6.80 14.65 9.53
CA THR A 251 -7.85 15.66 9.63
C THR A 251 -7.34 16.92 10.32
N HIS A 252 -6.56 16.78 11.39
CA HIS A 252 -5.91 17.86 12.10
C HIS A 252 -4.97 18.68 11.19
N TRP A 253 -4.05 18.02 10.48
CA TRP A 253 -3.13 18.68 9.54
C TRP A 253 -3.85 19.37 8.38
N ARG A 254 -4.92 18.77 7.83
CA ARG A 254 -5.70 19.38 6.75
C ARG A 254 -6.48 20.61 7.20
N LYS A 255 -6.93 20.67 8.47
CA LYS A 255 -7.52 21.89 9.05
C LYS A 255 -6.51 23.04 9.05
N MET A 256 -5.22 22.74 9.24
CA MET A 256 -4.10 23.67 9.12
C MET A 256 -3.64 23.94 7.68
N LYS A 257 -4.39 23.48 6.67
CA LYS A 257 -4.09 23.63 5.24
C LYS A 257 -2.83 22.90 4.77
N ILE A 258 -2.40 21.88 5.51
CA ILE A 258 -1.31 21.00 5.09
C ILE A 258 -1.88 19.94 4.13
N PHE A 259 -1.36 19.88 2.90
CA PHE A 259 -1.73 18.86 1.92
C PHE A 259 -0.95 17.59 2.17
N ILE A 260 -1.52 16.70 2.98
CA ILE A 260 -0.89 15.47 3.47
C ILE A 260 -1.72 14.24 3.14
N CYS A 261 -1.04 13.14 2.86
CA CYS A 261 -1.60 11.80 2.77
C CYS A 261 -0.69 10.84 3.57
N VAL A 262 -1.31 9.91 4.30
CA VAL A 262 -0.59 8.87 5.05
C VAL A 262 -1.21 7.53 4.71
N VAL A 263 -0.38 6.57 4.34
CA VAL A 263 -0.77 5.20 4.04
C VAL A 263 -0.03 4.28 4.99
N PHE A 264 -0.77 3.74 5.95
CA PHE A 264 -0.21 2.99 7.07
C PHE A 264 0.84 3.81 7.84
N ASP A 265 2.11 3.45 7.70
CA ASP A 265 3.28 4.05 8.34
C ASP A 265 4.02 5.06 7.46
N ASP A 266 3.68 5.18 6.17
CA ASP A 266 4.36 6.07 5.21
C ASP A 266 3.52 7.31 4.90
N GLY A 267 4.06 8.49 5.19
CA GLY A 267 3.40 9.78 5.03
C GLY A 267 4.13 10.73 4.08
N MET A 268 3.38 11.50 3.31
CA MET A 268 3.91 12.53 2.41
C MET A 268 3.06 13.79 2.51
N ALA A 269 3.71 14.95 2.60
CA ALA A 269 3.07 16.25 2.54
C ALA A 269 3.69 17.11 1.44
N VAL A 270 2.86 17.91 0.77
CA VAL A 270 3.27 18.73 -0.37
C VAL A 270 2.87 20.19 -0.20
N SER A 271 3.62 21.08 -0.84
CA SER A 271 3.35 22.52 -0.87
C SER A 271 3.91 23.15 -2.14
N LYS A 272 3.35 24.29 -2.53
CA LYS A 272 3.93 25.19 -3.54
C LYS A 272 5.03 26.10 -2.98
N ASP A 273 5.01 26.31 -1.65
CA ASP A 273 5.93 27.20 -0.93
C ASP A 273 6.82 26.36 -0.01
N GLU A 274 8.12 26.47 -0.23
CA GLU A 274 9.16 25.75 0.49
C GLU A 274 9.18 26.10 1.98
N LYS A 275 9.20 27.39 2.31
CA LYS A 275 9.28 27.87 3.71
C LYS A 275 8.04 27.49 4.49
N PHE A 276 6.87 27.55 3.86
CA PHE A 276 5.64 27.05 4.48
C PHE A 276 5.73 25.56 4.76
N LEU A 277 6.33 24.77 3.85
CA LEU A 277 6.50 23.33 4.05
C LEU A 277 7.53 23.01 5.13
N GLU A 278 8.61 23.79 5.27
CA GLU A 278 9.55 23.66 6.40
C GLU A 278 8.83 23.83 7.73
N GLN A 279 7.97 24.84 7.85
CA GLN A 279 7.16 25.04 9.04
C GLN A 279 6.23 23.83 9.24
N CYS A 280 5.47 23.43 8.21
CA CYS A 280 4.59 22.25 8.27
C CYS A 280 5.33 20.99 8.72
N SER A 281 6.57 20.81 8.26
CA SER A 281 7.44 19.70 8.65
C SER A 281 7.71 19.68 10.15
N LEU A 282 8.01 20.84 10.75
CA LEU A 282 8.17 20.96 12.21
C LEU A 282 6.87 20.62 12.94
N GLN A 283 5.71 21.10 12.47
CA GLN A 283 4.43 20.77 13.08
C GLN A 283 4.16 19.26 13.05
N ILE A 284 4.37 18.63 11.88
CA ILE A 284 4.14 17.19 11.72
C ILE A 284 5.07 16.41 12.65
N GLN A 285 6.34 16.77 12.76
CA GLN A 285 7.27 16.13 13.70
C GLN A 285 6.78 16.23 15.15
N CYS A 286 6.40 17.43 15.58
CA CYS A 286 5.86 17.66 16.93
C CYS A 286 4.58 16.84 17.17
N ASP A 287 3.63 16.90 16.25
CA ASP A 287 2.35 16.20 16.36
C ASP A 287 2.52 14.68 16.37
N LEU A 288 3.46 14.13 15.59
CA LEU A 288 3.76 12.70 15.63
C LEU A 288 4.27 12.27 17.01
N ILE A 289 5.18 13.03 17.61
CA ILE A 289 5.66 12.73 18.98
C ILE A 289 4.55 12.91 20.01
N ARG A 290 3.77 13.98 19.91
CA ARG A 290 2.59 14.24 20.77
C ARG A 290 1.46 13.26 20.57
N ALA A 291 1.40 12.57 19.44
CA ALA A 291 0.49 11.46 19.18
C ALA A 291 1.03 10.12 19.68
N GLY A 292 2.18 10.11 20.35
CA GLY A 292 2.86 8.90 20.81
C GLY A 292 3.40 8.03 19.68
N LEU A 293 3.57 8.57 18.47
CA LEU A 293 4.14 7.87 17.32
C LEU A 293 5.65 8.11 17.25
N PHE A 294 6.36 7.19 16.59
CA PHE A 294 7.83 7.20 16.53
C PHE A 294 8.31 7.33 15.07
N PRO A 295 8.57 8.53 14.56
CA PRO A 295 9.15 8.70 13.24
C PRO A 295 10.60 8.17 13.18
N GLY A 296 10.95 7.44 12.13
CA GLY A 296 12.30 6.92 11.93
C GLY A 296 13.18 7.93 11.19
N PHE A 297 14.00 8.69 11.92
CA PHE A 297 14.78 9.83 11.38
C PHE A 297 15.49 9.52 10.05
N GLN A 298 16.19 8.39 9.97
CA GLN A 298 16.96 7.95 8.80
C GLN A 298 16.14 7.72 7.52
N LYS A 299 14.86 7.40 7.65
CA LYS A 299 13.97 7.13 6.50
C LYS A 299 13.10 8.33 6.12
N CYS A 300 13.01 9.31 7.01
CA CYS A 300 12.24 10.53 6.78
C CYS A 300 13.05 11.51 5.92
N GLN A 301 12.35 12.35 5.16
CA GLN A 301 12.92 13.52 4.48
C GLN A 301 12.15 14.73 4.97
N TRP A 302 12.63 15.33 6.06
CA TRP A 302 11.98 16.45 6.75
C TRP A 302 12.27 17.81 6.11
N LYS A 303 13.36 17.92 5.35
CA LYS A 303 13.64 19.09 4.52
C LYS A 303 12.83 19.00 3.22
N PRO A 304 12.17 20.08 2.78
CA PRO A 304 11.50 20.11 1.49
C PRO A 304 12.43 19.71 0.34
N VAL A 305 11.92 18.83 -0.53
CA VAL A 305 12.60 18.39 -1.74
C VAL A 305 11.64 18.43 -2.92
N LYS A 306 12.15 18.60 -4.14
CA LYS A 306 11.34 18.53 -5.35
C LYS A 306 11.18 17.12 -5.90
N ARG A 307 12.06 16.20 -5.48
CA ARG A 307 12.07 14.80 -5.92
C ARG A 307 12.20 13.85 -4.75
N LEU A 308 11.33 12.85 -4.67
CA LEU A 308 11.39 11.82 -3.65
C LEU A 308 10.76 10.49 -4.07
N ILE A 309 11.00 9.45 -3.27
CA ILE A 309 10.32 8.16 -3.39
C ILE A 309 9.27 8.05 -2.29
N TRP A 310 8.02 7.74 -2.68
CA TRP A 310 6.90 7.46 -1.77
C TRP A 310 6.00 6.35 -2.34
N LEU A 311 5.63 5.36 -1.52
CA LEU A 311 4.89 4.15 -1.94
C LEU A 311 5.50 3.39 -3.14
N GLY A 312 6.82 3.45 -3.29
CA GLY A 312 7.54 2.81 -4.39
C GLY A 312 7.40 3.52 -5.75
N LEU A 313 6.88 4.74 -5.76
CA LEU A 313 6.82 5.65 -6.89
C LEU A 313 7.87 6.76 -6.72
N GLU A 314 8.51 7.16 -7.81
CA GLU A 314 9.38 8.32 -7.87
C GLU A 314 8.54 9.53 -8.27
N TRP A 315 8.43 10.50 -7.37
CA TRP A 315 7.69 11.74 -7.58
C TRP A 315 8.68 12.83 -8.00
N ASP A 316 8.44 13.46 -9.14
CA ASP A 316 9.16 14.62 -9.65
C ASP A 316 8.23 15.83 -9.72
N LEU A 317 8.22 16.61 -8.64
CA LEU A 317 7.41 17.80 -8.51
C LEU A 317 7.97 18.99 -9.30
N GLU A 318 9.23 18.93 -9.72
CA GLU A 318 9.82 19.98 -10.55
C GLU A 318 9.33 19.89 -11.99
N ASN A 319 9.28 18.67 -12.53
CA ASN A 319 8.79 18.41 -13.88
C ASN A 319 7.31 18.02 -13.94
N GLY A 320 6.63 17.99 -12.79
CA GLY A 320 5.22 17.67 -12.71
C GLY A 320 4.88 16.24 -13.15
N SER A 321 5.67 15.24 -12.73
CA SER A 321 5.50 13.85 -13.15
C SER A 321 5.79 12.85 -12.03
N PHE A 322 5.41 11.59 -12.23
CA PHE A 322 5.86 10.48 -11.40
C PHE A 322 6.00 9.18 -12.20
N SER A 323 6.87 8.30 -11.72
CA SER A 323 7.27 7.06 -12.39
C SER A 323 7.40 5.89 -11.41
N ILE A 324 7.48 4.67 -11.94
CA ILE A 324 7.86 3.49 -11.17
C ILE A 324 9.37 3.49 -11.01
N ARG A 325 9.86 3.09 -9.83
CA ARG A 325 11.30 2.98 -9.54
C ARG A 325 12.07 2.14 -10.55
N ARG A 326 13.27 2.61 -10.89
CA ARG A 326 14.19 1.96 -11.84
C ARG A 326 14.39 0.46 -11.58
N ARG A 327 14.73 0.08 -10.35
CA ARG A 327 14.92 -1.34 -9.97
C ARG A 327 13.74 -2.24 -10.37
N ARG A 328 12.51 -1.76 -10.17
CA ARG A 328 11.30 -2.54 -10.48
C ARG A 328 11.03 -2.61 -11.98
N ILE A 329 11.44 -1.59 -12.74
CA ILE A 329 11.42 -1.60 -14.20
C ILE A 329 12.43 -2.59 -14.75
N ASP A 330 13.67 -2.59 -14.24
CA ASP A 330 14.71 -3.53 -14.65
C ASP A 330 14.30 -4.99 -14.35
N GLU A 331 13.73 -5.25 -13.18
CA GLU A 331 13.18 -6.57 -12.83
C GLU A 331 12.05 -7.02 -13.74
N LEU A 332 11.21 -6.09 -14.20
CA LEU A 332 10.14 -6.40 -15.15
C LEU A 332 10.72 -6.65 -16.55
N TYR A 333 11.69 -5.85 -16.97
CA TYR A 333 12.38 -6.01 -18.25
C TYR A 333 13.08 -7.39 -18.35
N GLU A 334 13.78 -7.80 -17.30
CA GLU A 334 14.39 -9.13 -17.24
C GLU A 334 13.35 -10.26 -17.30
N ASN A 335 12.17 -10.06 -16.71
CA ASN A 335 11.07 -11.03 -16.78
C ASN A 335 10.45 -11.09 -18.17
N LEU A 336 10.26 -9.94 -18.82
CA LEU A 336 9.79 -9.84 -20.20
C LEU A 336 10.75 -10.54 -21.16
N LYS A 337 12.05 -10.27 -21.04
CA LYS A 337 13.08 -10.87 -21.88
C LYS A 337 13.12 -12.40 -21.73
N LYS A 338 13.14 -12.91 -20.50
CA LYS A 338 13.09 -14.36 -20.24
C LYS A 338 11.85 -15.02 -20.83
N LEU A 339 10.70 -14.36 -20.73
CA LEU A 339 9.45 -14.88 -21.29
C LEU A 339 9.46 -14.87 -22.82
N LEU A 340 10.02 -13.83 -23.44
CA LEU A 340 10.21 -13.73 -24.89
C LEU A 340 11.20 -14.78 -25.41
N ASP A 341 12.31 -15.00 -24.71
CA ASP A 341 13.33 -16.00 -25.06
C ASP A 341 12.79 -17.43 -24.94
N SER A 342 11.87 -17.66 -23.99
CA SER A 342 11.22 -18.97 -23.80
C SER A 342 10.02 -19.20 -24.71
N TRP A 343 9.53 -18.15 -25.39
CA TRP A 343 8.36 -18.22 -26.26
C TRP A 343 8.62 -19.15 -27.46
N PRO A 344 7.74 -20.10 -27.81
CA PRO A 344 6.35 -20.28 -27.37
C PRO A 344 6.14 -21.16 -26.12
N VAL A 345 7.21 -21.68 -25.52
CA VAL A 345 7.12 -22.67 -24.44
C VAL A 345 7.10 -21.94 -23.09
N VAL A 346 5.92 -21.49 -22.69
CA VAL A 346 5.70 -20.72 -21.45
C VAL A 346 4.57 -21.31 -20.61
N THR A 347 4.61 -21.11 -19.29
CA THR A 347 3.55 -21.58 -18.38
C THR A 347 2.51 -20.49 -18.10
N TYR A 348 1.30 -20.89 -17.68
CA TYR A 348 0.29 -19.93 -17.21
C TYR A 348 0.78 -19.09 -16.02
N ARG A 349 1.63 -19.67 -15.16
CA ARG A 349 2.25 -18.97 -14.02
C ARG A 349 3.16 -17.84 -14.47
N ASP A 350 3.97 -18.05 -15.51
CA ASP A 350 4.91 -17.04 -15.98
C ASP A 350 4.17 -15.84 -16.57
N VAL A 351 3.14 -16.10 -17.40
CA VAL A 351 2.27 -15.04 -17.94
C VAL A 351 1.51 -14.32 -16.82
N SER A 352 0.96 -15.05 -15.84
CA SER A 352 0.26 -14.45 -14.70
C SER A 352 1.15 -13.56 -13.84
N ARG A 353 2.39 -13.98 -13.58
CA ARG A 353 3.37 -13.16 -12.86
C ARG A 353 3.67 -11.86 -13.60
N LEU A 354 3.84 -11.93 -14.92
CA LEU A 354 4.10 -10.74 -15.74
C LEU A 354 2.91 -9.78 -15.72
N VAL A 355 1.70 -10.27 -16.03
CA VAL A 355 0.47 -9.46 -16.06
C VAL A 355 0.19 -8.87 -14.67
N GLY A 356 0.40 -9.63 -13.60
CA GLY A 356 0.29 -9.12 -12.23
C GLY A 356 1.27 -7.98 -11.94
N ARG A 357 2.52 -8.07 -12.43
CA ARG A 357 3.50 -6.98 -12.30
C ARG A 357 3.08 -5.74 -13.09
N LEU A 358 2.61 -5.89 -14.32
CA LEU A 358 2.11 -4.78 -15.13
C LEU A 358 0.90 -4.10 -14.47
N ASN A 359 -0.09 -4.87 -14.02
CA ASN A 359 -1.26 -4.37 -13.29
C ASN A 359 -0.87 -3.59 -12.02
N SER A 360 0.17 -4.03 -11.32
CA SER A 360 0.68 -3.36 -10.13
C SER A 360 1.42 -2.03 -10.42
N MET A 361 1.63 -1.68 -11.69
CA MET A 361 2.16 -0.40 -12.17
C MET A 361 1.07 0.58 -12.64
N TYR A 362 -0.21 0.21 -12.48
CA TYR A 362 -1.38 1.05 -12.77
C TYR A 362 -1.26 2.53 -12.35
N PRO A 363 -0.67 2.90 -11.19
CA PRO A 363 -0.54 4.31 -10.82
C PRO A 363 0.09 5.16 -11.93
N VAL A 364 1.10 4.63 -12.62
CA VAL A 364 1.84 5.32 -13.68
C VAL A 364 1.27 4.97 -15.06
N LEU A 365 0.95 3.70 -15.30
CA LEU A 365 0.50 3.23 -16.62
C LEU A 365 -0.93 3.68 -16.97
N ASP A 366 -1.76 4.05 -15.98
CA ASP A 366 -3.06 4.70 -16.16
C ASP A 366 -4.00 3.94 -17.13
N GLY A 367 -4.04 2.61 -17.03
CA GLY A 367 -4.90 1.74 -17.86
C GLY A 367 -4.21 1.16 -19.09
N LYS A 368 -3.03 1.66 -19.47
CA LYS A 368 -2.25 1.10 -20.60
C LYS A 368 -1.84 -0.34 -20.34
N GLU A 369 -1.61 -0.70 -19.08
CA GLU A 369 -1.29 -2.07 -18.67
C GLU A 369 -2.40 -3.05 -19.03
N GLN A 370 -3.67 -2.65 -18.89
CA GLN A 370 -4.81 -3.47 -19.29
C GLN A 370 -4.96 -3.54 -20.81
N LEU A 371 -4.78 -2.40 -21.49
CA LEU A 371 -4.94 -2.31 -22.95
C LEU A 371 -3.92 -3.15 -23.73
N HIS A 372 -2.68 -3.19 -23.25
CA HIS A 372 -1.57 -3.91 -23.88
C HIS A 372 -1.24 -5.23 -23.17
N SER A 373 -2.15 -5.80 -22.38
CA SER A 373 -1.98 -7.15 -21.80
C SER A 373 -3.27 -7.97 -21.83
N ARG A 374 -4.21 -7.61 -22.72
CA ARG A 374 -5.51 -8.28 -22.83
C ARG A 374 -5.35 -9.68 -23.39
N PHE A 375 -4.47 -9.90 -24.36
CA PHE A 375 -4.24 -11.23 -24.93
C PHE A 375 -3.49 -12.12 -23.94
N LEU A 376 -2.50 -11.57 -23.23
CA LEU A 376 -1.86 -12.25 -22.10
C LEU A 376 -2.86 -12.62 -20.99
N GLN A 377 -3.76 -11.70 -20.63
CA GLN A 377 -4.84 -11.98 -19.67
C GLN A 377 -5.84 -13.02 -20.20
N THR A 378 -6.05 -13.08 -21.52
CA THR A 378 -6.88 -14.10 -22.17
C THR A 378 -6.32 -15.50 -21.96
N LEU A 379 -5.00 -15.66 -22.09
CA LEU A 379 -4.32 -16.92 -21.80
C LEU A 379 -4.54 -17.35 -20.34
N ILE A 380 -4.44 -16.41 -19.39
CA ILE A 380 -4.70 -16.68 -17.96
C ILE A 380 -6.17 -17.09 -17.74
N ASN A 381 -7.11 -16.42 -18.39
CA ASN A 381 -8.54 -16.71 -18.26
C ASN A 381 -8.89 -18.08 -18.85
N ASN A 382 -8.25 -18.48 -19.95
CA ASN A 382 -8.40 -19.83 -20.50
C ASN A 382 -8.01 -20.90 -19.46
N ARG A 383 -6.91 -20.68 -18.70
CA ARG A 383 -6.54 -21.54 -17.58
C ARG A 383 -7.62 -21.61 -16.51
N HIS A 384 -8.26 -20.49 -16.17
CA HIS A 384 -9.34 -20.49 -15.18
C HIS A 384 -10.56 -21.25 -15.68
N TYR A 385 -10.98 -21.03 -16.92
CA TYR A 385 -12.14 -21.67 -17.52
C TYR A 385 -11.98 -23.19 -17.62
N ASN A 386 -10.81 -23.64 -18.06
CA ASN A 386 -10.52 -25.06 -18.24
C ASN A 386 -9.90 -25.73 -16.99
N ASN A 387 -9.73 -24.96 -15.90
CA ASN A 387 -9.11 -25.39 -14.65
C ASN A 387 -7.73 -26.06 -14.80
N TYR A 388 -6.89 -25.56 -15.72
CA TYR A 388 -5.54 -26.09 -15.91
C TYR A 388 -4.62 -25.79 -14.71
N PRO A 389 -3.66 -26.65 -14.35
CA PRO A 389 -2.60 -26.31 -13.41
C PRO A 389 -1.84 -25.03 -13.79
N TRP A 390 -1.32 -24.30 -12.81
CA TRP A 390 -0.56 -23.08 -13.04
C TRP A 390 0.77 -23.33 -13.76
N ASP A 391 1.37 -24.50 -13.52
CA ASP A 391 2.69 -24.89 -14.02
C ASP A 391 2.59 -25.65 -15.37
N ASP A 392 1.39 -25.81 -15.91
CA ASP A 392 1.19 -26.35 -17.25
C ASP A 392 1.62 -25.35 -18.31
N TYR A 393 2.16 -25.90 -19.40
CA TYR A 393 2.48 -25.13 -20.60
C TYR A 393 1.22 -24.67 -21.33
N ILE A 394 1.27 -23.46 -21.87
CA ILE A 394 0.18 -22.91 -22.67
C ILE A 394 0.17 -23.64 -24.02
N VAL A 395 -0.91 -24.37 -24.29
CA VAL A 395 -1.05 -25.20 -25.51
C VAL A 395 -1.40 -24.32 -26.72
N LEU A 396 -0.69 -24.52 -27.84
CA LEU A 396 -0.77 -23.76 -29.10
C LEU A 396 -2.09 -23.88 -29.89
N SER A 397 -3.16 -24.42 -29.28
CA SER A 397 -4.42 -24.68 -29.99
C SER A 397 -5.14 -23.41 -30.48
N PHE A 398 -4.66 -22.23 -30.09
CA PHE A 398 -5.13 -20.91 -30.55
C PHE A 398 -3.99 -20.06 -31.12
N HIS A 399 -3.40 -20.47 -32.25
CA HIS A 399 -2.23 -19.81 -32.86
C HIS A 399 -2.39 -18.28 -32.98
N GLY A 400 -3.56 -17.78 -33.40
CA GLY A 400 -3.80 -16.33 -33.53
C GLY A 400 -3.78 -15.56 -32.20
N LEU A 401 -4.35 -16.11 -31.12
CA LEU A 401 -4.30 -15.49 -29.79
C LEU A 401 -2.87 -15.48 -29.25
N PHE A 402 -2.13 -16.54 -29.54
CA PHE A 402 -0.77 -16.72 -29.09
C PHE A 402 0.17 -15.69 -29.74
N GLU A 403 0.07 -15.49 -31.06
CA GLU A 403 0.85 -14.43 -31.74
C GLU A 403 0.50 -13.03 -31.22
N LEU A 404 -0.77 -12.73 -30.97
CA LEU A 404 -1.18 -11.43 -30.40
C LEU A 404 -0.67 -11.22 -28.96
N ALA A 405 -0.65 -12.28 -28.14
CA ALA A 405 -0.04 -12.23 -26.82
C ALA A 405 1.47 -11.99 -26.90
N ARG A 406 2.15 -12.59 -27.90
CA ARG A 406 3.56 -12.32 -28.18
C ARG A 406 3.81 -10.88 -28.60
N GLU A 407 2.94 -10.31 -29.42
CA GLU A 407 3.00 -8.89 -29.82
C GLU A 407 2.89 -7.95 -28.61
N GLU A 408 2.04 -8.26 -27.63
CA GLU A 408 1.96 -7.53 -26.37
C GLU A 408 3.28 -7.59 -25.57
N LEU A 409 3.93 -8.75 -25.51
CA LEU A 409 5.25 -8.88 -24.88
C LEU A 409 6.31 -8.02 -25.58
N ILE A 410 6.31 -8.03 -26.92
CA ILE A 410 7.22 -7.20 -27.72
C ILE A 410 6.92 -5.72 -27.51
N PHE A 411 5.64 -5.35 -27.43
CA PHE A 411 5.22 -3.99 -27.11
C PHE A 411 5.81 -3.55 -25.78
N TRP A 412 5.63 -4.32 -24.69
CA TRP A 412 6.19 -3.93 -23.40
C TRP A 412 7.70 -3.88 -23.42
N ASN A 413 8.36 -4.86 -24.00
CA ASN A 413 9.82 -4.88 -24.11
C ASN A 413 10.38 -3.63 -24.82
N LYS A 414 9.66 -3.08 -25.82
CA LYS A 414 10.07 -1.88 -26.55
C LYS A 414 9.67 -0.57 -25.87
N ASN A 415 8.56 -0.55 -25.14
CA ASN A 415 7.92 0.69 -24.71
C ASN A 415 7.95 0.91 -23.19
N LEU A 416 8.37 -0.06 -22.38
CA LEU A 416 8.27 0.00 -20.91
C LEU A 416 8.87 1.29 -20.32
N GLU A 417 10.04 1.70 -20.77
CA GLU A 417 10.69 2.96 -20.33
C GLU A 417 9.86 4.19 -20.66
N ARG A 418 9.37 4.25 -21.90
CA ARG A 418 8.57 5.37 -22.39
C ARG A 418 7.23 5.46 -21.66
N GLU A 419 6.63 4.32 -21.35
CA GLU A 419 5.35 4.27 -20.64
C GLU A 419 5.50 4.51 -19.13
N ASN A 420 6.71 4.42 -18.58
CA ASN A 420 6.99 4.59 -17.14
C ASN A 420 7.00 6.06 -16.68
N ILE A 421 6.14 6.91 -17.22
CA ILE A 421 5.99 8.31 -16.79
C ILE A 421 4.52 8.70 -16.85
N ARG A 422 4.03 9.32 -15.78
CA ARG A 422 2.73 9.96 -15.73
C ARG A 422 2.84 11.41 -15.27
N MET A 423 2.31 12.33 -16.08
CA MET A 423 2.27 13.77 -15.77
C MET A 423 1.14 14.09 -14.79
N PHE A 424 1.33 15.10 -13.94
CA PHE A 424 0.32 15.66 -13.04
C PHE A 424 -0.69 16.57 -13.75
N GLU A 425 -0.34 17.06 -14.94
CA GLU A 425 -1.25 17.88 -15.73
C GLU A 425 -2.54 17.12 -16.02
N GLU A 426 -3.66 17.85 -15.97
CA GLU A 426 -4.89 17.34 -16.57
C GLU A 426 -4.56 17.02 -18.02
N LYS A 427 -4.98 15.84 -18.50
CA LYS A 427 -5.18 15.68 -19.95
C LYS A 427 -6.06 16.87 -20.32
N SER A 428 -5.52 17.87 -21.00
CA SER A 428 -6.33 18.85 -21.71
C SER A 428 -7.07 18.01 -22.74
N ALA A 429 -8.23 17.51 -22.33
CA ALA A 429 -9.08 16.79 -23.22
C ALA A 429 -9.69 17.86 -24.11
N THR A 430 -8.95 18.22 -25.16
CA THR A 430 -9.54 18.55 -26.44
C THR A 430 -10.23 17.31 -27.05
N SER A 431 -10.40 16.23 -26.28
CA SER A 431 -10.89 14.96 -26.76
C SER A 431 -12.33 14.75 -26.35
N LEU A 432 -13.20 14.57 -27.34
CA LEU A 432 -14.62 14.30 -27.15
C LEU A 432 -14.86 12.83 -27.45
N GLY A 433 -15.36 12.10 -26.44
CA GLY A 433 -15.64 10.68 -26.52
C GLY A 433 -17.13 10.43 -26.57
N TRP A 434 -17.58 9.57 -27.48
CA TRP A 434 -18.90 8.95 -27.41
C TRP A 434 -18.73 7.47 -27.18
N VAL A 435 -19.55 6.94 -26.29
CA VAL A 435 -19.69 5.52 -26.06
C VAL A 435 -21.16 5.22 -26.30
N ASP A 436 -21.41 4.26 -27.17
CA ASP A 436 -22.73 3.70 -27.38
C ASP A 436 -22.71 2.24 -26.94
N ALA A 437 -23.77 1.83 -26.28
CA ALA A 437 -23.92 0.51 -25.70
C ALA A 437 -25.28 -0.04 -26.09
N SER A 438 -25.26 -1.22 -26.71
CA SER A 438 -26.44 -2.02 -26.99
C SER A 438 -26.50 -3.21 -26.03
N ALA A 439 -27.57 -4.00 -26.12
CA ALA A 439 -27.69 -5.26 -25.36
C ALA A 439 -26.60 -6.30 -25.69
N THR A 440 -25.83 -6.12 -26.77
CA THR A 440 -24.89 -7.12 -27.30
C THR A 440 -23.52 -6.58 -27.69
N ALA A 441 -23.24 -5.28 -27.48
CA ALA A 441 -21.95 -4.67 -27.82
C ALA A 441 -21.82 -3.27 -27.21
N ILE A 442 -20.57 -2.85 -26.95
CA ILE A 442 -20.21 -1.47 -26.66
C ILE A 442 -19.22 -0.98 -27.71
N GLY A 443 -19.48 0.18 -28.30
CA GLY A 443 -18.57 0.85 -29.23
C GLY A 443 -18.26 2.26 -28.75
N GLY A 444 -17.07 2.77 -29.04
CA GLY A 444 -16.72 4.15 -28.70
C GLY A 444 -15.84 4.82 -29.75
N ILE A 445 -16.03 6.14 -29.89
CA ILE A 445 -15.19 7.01 -30.71
C ILE A 445 -14.61 8.08 -29.81
N ILE A 446 -13.29 8.26 -29.86
CA ILE A 446 -12.59 9.37 -29.21
C ILE A 446 -12.04 10.27 -30.31
N LEU A 447 -12.59 11.47 -30.44
CA LEU A 447 -11.99 12.53 -31.25
C LEU A 447 -10.96 13.25 -30.41
N LYS A 448 -9.79 13.58 -30.97
CA LYS A 448 -8.74 14.38 -30.32
C LYS A 448 -8.65 15.72 -31.06
N MET A 449 -9.12 16.83 -30.50
CA MET A 449 -8.97 18.15 -31.14
C MET A 449 -7.54 18.64 -30.99
N ASN A 450 -6.63 18.13 -31.81
CA ASN A 450 -5.49 18.88 -32.32
C ASN A 450 -5.14 18.31 -33.70
N ARG A 451 -4.92 19.22 -34.66
CA ARG A 451 -5.00 19.00 -36.11
C ARG A 451 -4.24 17.75 -36.60
N LYS A 452 -4.97 16.87 -37.31
CA LYS A 452 -4.54 15.70 -38.09
C LYS A 452 -4.06 14.50 -37.27
N PHE A 453 -4.97 13.55 -37.04
CA PHE A 453 -4.83 12.08 -37.24
C PHE A 453 -6.04 11.39 -36.60
N CYS A 454 -6.72 10.50 -37.34
CA CYS A 454 -7.82 9.67 -36.85
C CYS A 454 -7.30 8.26 -36.61
N GLU A 455 -7.11 7.85 -35.36
CA GLU A 455 -6.93 6.43 -35.01
C GLU A 455 -8.25 5.86 -34.51
N ARG A 456 -8.74 4.80 -35.19
CA ARG A 456 -9.88 4.00 -34.75
C ARG A 456 -9.38 2.95 -33.76
N ILE A 457 -9.97 2.89 -32.57
CA ILE A 457 -9.75 1.79 -31.64
C ILE A 457 -11.08 1.04 -31.51
N PHE A 458 -11.07 -0.25 -31.81
CA PHE A 458 -12.21 -1.14 -31.61
C PHE A 458 -12.04 -1.93 -30.29
N CYS A 459 -13.14 -2.11 -29.57
CA CYS A 459 -13.27 -3.02 -28.42
C CYS A 459 -14.65 -3.71 -28.50
N ILE A 460 -14.74 -5.00 -28.16
CA ILE A 460 -15.98 -5.77 -28.11
C ILE A 460 -15.98 -6.55 -26.78
N ASP A 461 -17.07 -6.48 -26.00
CA ASP A 461 -17.59 -7.61 -25.22
C ASP A 461 -19.03 -7.41 -24.63
N ASP A 462 -19.87 -8.46 -24.61
CA ASP A 462 -20.44 -9.07 -23.36
C ASP A 462 -21.20 -10.40 -23.60
N SER A 463 -20.70 -11.52 -23.06
CA SER A 463 -21.55 -12.69 -22.73
C SER A 463 -21.04 -13.57 -21.56
N MET A 464 -21.10 -13.08 -20.31
CA MET A 464 -21.15 -13.97 -19.14
C MET A 464 -22.08 -13.44 -18.02
N ARG A 465 -23.18 -14.17 -17.78
CA ARG A 465 -23.94 -14.08 -16.53
C ARG A 465 -23.22 -14.90 -15.45
N HIS A 466 -22.48 -14.27 -14.53
CA HIS A 466 -22.53 -14.50 -13.08
C HIS A 466 -21.44 -13.75 -12.28
N VAL A 467 -21.70 -13.66 -10.97
CA VAL A 467 -21.11 -12.82 -9.94
C VAL A 467 -19.66 -13.21 -9.61
N GLU A 468 -18.67 -12.38 -9.96
CA GLU A 468 -17.30 -12.50 -9.42
C GLU A 468 -16.73 -11.19 -8.86
N ARG A 469 -16.02 -11.32 -7.74
CA ARG A 469 -15.68 -10.26 -6.76
C ARG A 469 -14.27 -9.68 -6.95
N SER A 470 -13.85 -9.34 -8.17
CA SER A 470 -12.55 -8.65 -8.38
C SER A 470 -12.66 -7.44 -9.30
N ASN A 471 -12.03 -6.32 -8.91
CA ASN A 471 -12.13 -5.03 -9.61
C ASN A 471 -11.32 -4.98 -10.92
N SER A 472 -10.43 -5.93 -11.17
CA SER A 472 -9.57 -6.00 -12.36
C SER A 472 -10.22 -6.69 -13.56
N ALA A 473 -11.30 -7.46 -13.34
CA ALA A 473 -12.02 -8.19 -14.39
C ALA A 473 -13.14 -7.37 -15.07
N ARG A 474 -13.32 -6.11 -14.66
CA ARG A 474 -14.54 -5.34 -14.95
C ARG A 474 -14.61 -4.72 -16.36
N SER A 475 -13.60 -4.90 -17.22
CA SER A 475 -13.50 -4.06 -18.41
C SER A 475 -13.39 -4.73 -19.78
N LEU A 476 -13.03 -6.02 -19.98
CA LEU A 476 -12.44 -6.31 -21.31
C LEU A 476 -12.44 -7.74 -21.90
N HIS A 477 -13.24 -8.73 -21.47
CA HIS A 477 -12.72 -10.11 -21.56
C HIS A 477 -13.43 -11.26 -22.32
N VAL A 478 -14.64 -11.16 -22.84
CA VAL A 478 -15.36 -12.36 -23.31
C VAL A 478 -15.40 -12.54 -24.85
N ASP A 479 -15.38 -11.50 -25.68
CA ASP A 479 -15.62 -11.66 -27.13
C ASP A 479 -14.42 -12.00 -28.05
N PHE A 480 -13.16 -11.87 -27.60
CA PHE A 480 -12.00 -12.30 -28.41
C PHE A 480 -11.82 -13.83 -28.43
N VAL A 481 -12.14 -14.50 -27.32
CA VAL A 481 -12.04 -15.96 -27.20
C VAL A 481 -12.98 -16.63 -28.18
N TYR A 482 -14.18 -16.08 -28.40
CA TYR A 482 -15.16 -16.61 -29.34
C TYR A 482 -14.75 -16.39 -30.81
N SER A 483 -14.15 -15.25 -31.16
CA SER A 483 -13.65 -14.98 -32.52
C SER A 483 -12.43 -15.83 -32.89
N ALA A 484 -11.52 -16.06 -31.93
CA ALA A 484 -10.40 -16.98 -32.09
C ALA A 484 -10.87 -18.44 -32.25
N MET A 485 -11.96 -18.85 -31.60
CA MET A 485 -12.62 -20.14 -31.81
C MET A 485 -13.37 -20.22 -33.15
N LYS A 486 -13.96 -19.13 -33.63
CA LYS A 486 -14.74 -19.08 -34.88
C LYS A 486 -13.86 -19.07 -36.15
N ASN A 487 -12.65 -18.54 -36.07
CA ASN A 487 -11.63 -18.63 -37.13
C ASN A 487 -11.01 -20.04 -37.25
N LEU A 488 -11.28 -20.93 -36.30
CA LEU A 488 -11.00 -22.38 -36.37
C LEU A 488 -12.22 -23.13 -36.95
N ASN A 489 -12.61 -22.77 -38.17
CA ASN A 489 -13.32 -23.59 -39.16
C ASN A 489 -14.45 -24.54 -38.67
N LEU A 490 -15.45 -24.04 -37.94
CA LEU A 490 -16.73 -24.74 -37.72
C LEU A 490 -17.89 -24.01 -38.42
N GLN A 491 -18.06 -24.38 -39.69
CA GLN A 491 -19.26 -24.44 -40.53
C GLN A 491 -20.28 -23.26 -40.61
N LYS A 492 -20.23 -22.62 -41.78
CA LYS A 492 -21.33 -22.25 -42.71
C LYS A 492 -22.39 -21.21 -42.31
N LYS A 493 -22.53 -20.25 -43.24
CA LYS A 493 -23.62 -19.29 -43.53
C LYS A 493 -23.78 -18.12 -42.57
N TYR A 494 -23.37 -16.92 -42.99
CA TYR A 494 -24.18 -15.70 -42.89
C TYR A 494 -23.74 -14.72 -44.01
N GLU A 495 -24.69 -14.32 -44.85
CA GLU A 495 -24.53 -13.36 -45.94
C GLU A 495 -24.36 -11.94 -45.40
N LYS A 496 -23.53 -11.15 -46.09
CA LYS A 496 -23.20 -9.78 -45.77
C LYS A 496 -24.16 -8.87 -46.56
N LEU A 497 -24.95 -8.06 -45.87
CA LEU A 497 -25.67 -6.94 -46.49
C LEU A 497 -24.81 -5.68 -46.37
N ASP A 498 -24.57 -5.07 -47.52
CA ASP A 498 -23.93 -3.77 -47.70
C ASP A 498 -24.92 -2.62 -47.39
N ASP A 499 -24.32 -1.44 -47.19
CA ASP A 499 -24.88 -0.08 -47.22
C ASP A 499 -25.40 0.61 -45.92
N TYR A 500 -24.91 1.85 -45.79
CA TYR A 500 -24.85 2.83 -44.69
C TYR A 500 -26.16 3.26 -43.97
N GLY A 501 -26.01 3.69 -42.70
CA GLY A 501 -26.59 4.95 -42.17
C GLY A 501 -27.31 4.92 -40.80
N PHE A 502 -26.73 5.58 -39.77
CA PHE A 502 -27.29 6.73 -39.00
C PHE A 502 -26.79 6.88 -37.54
N PHE A 503 -26.44 8.13 -37.20
CA PHE A 503 -26.39 8.71 -35.85
C PHE A 503 -27.81 9.13 -35.41
N HIS A 504 -28.29 8.72 -34.22
CA HIS A 504 -28.95 9.55 -33.17
C HIS A 504 -29.86 8.73 -32.22
N ARG A 505 -29.49 8.71 -30.93
CA ARG A 505 -30.30 8.92 -29.70
C ARG A 505 -31.81 8.59 -29.74
N MET A 506 -32.25 7.60 -28.95
CA MET A 506 -33.42 7.76 -28.07
C MET A 506 -33.30 6.93 -26.78
N LEU A 507 -33.55 7.61 -25.68
CA LEU A 507 -33.72 7.14 -24.31
C LEU A 507 -35.14 6.58 -24.15
N PHE A 508 -35.25 5.39 -23.53
CA PHE A 508 -36.43 4.80 -22.86
C PHE A 508 -37.73 4.53 -23.66
N GLU A 509 -38.50 3.57 -23.11
CA GLU A 509 -39.76 2.91 -23.53
C GLU A 509 -39.53 1.65 -24.41
N HIS A 510 -39.81 0.41 -23.97
CA HIS A 510 -40.57 -0.14 -22.84
C HIS A 510 -39.90 -1.41 -22.31
#